data_AF-A0A2M7DJZ8-F1
#
_entry.id   AF-A0A2M7DJZ8-F1
#
_cell.length_a   1.000
_cell.length_b   1.000
_cell.length_c   1.000
_cell.angle_alpha   90.00
_cell.angle_beta   90.00
_cell.angle_gamma   90.00
#
_symmetry.space_group_name_H-M   'P 1'
#
loop_
_entity.id
_entity.type
_entity.pdbx_description
1 polymer ?
#
loop_
_entity_poly.entity_id
_entity_poly.type
_entity_poly.pdbx_seq_one_letter_code
_entity_poly.pdbx_strand_id
1 'polypeptide(L)'
;MEYSEKLKMLAQNLRKSEKVNSFDSLEERESETLAHSILDIEESCKTLLNNLFPKLEPTTLSQDEINELLFDIGEELRHILYHINDPKFYDYLKE
;
A
#
# COMPACT_ATOMS: atom_id res chain seq x y z
N MET A 1 1.03 -16.81 7.73
CA MET A 1 2.01 -16.89 6.63
C MET A 1 2.99 -15.78 6.86
N GLU A 2 4.29 -16.06 6.79
CA GLU A 2 5.32 -15.05 7.00
C GLU A 2 5.30 -14.04 5.83
N TYR A 3 5.62 -12.76 6.07
CA TYR A 3 5.63 -11.72 5.02
C TYR A 3 6.48 -12.17 3.81
N SER A 4 7.64 -12.77 4.08
CA SER A 4 8.58 -13.26 3.07
C SER A 4 7.97 -14.35 2.16
N GLU A 5 7.13 -15.22 2.71
CA GLU A 5 6.43 -16.27 1.95
C GLU A 5 5.34 -15.66 1.07
N LYS A 6 4.55 -14.73 1.64
CA LYS A 6 3.46 -14.07 0.92
C LYS A 6 3.97 -13.25 -0.25
N LEU A 7 5.06 -12.50 -0.04
CA LEU A 7 5.75 -11.73 -1.07
C LEU A 7 6.19 -12.63 -2.23
N LYS A 8 6.88 -13.74 -1.93
CA LYS A 8 7.35 -14.69 -2.96
C LYS A 8 6.19 -15.26 -3.77
N MET A 9 5.11 -15.66 -3.12
CA MET A 9 3.93 -16.18 -3.80
C MET A 9 3.26 -15.14 -4.70
N LEU A 10 3.15 -13.91 -4.22
CA LEU A 10 2.52 -12.83 -4.97
C LEU A 10 3.36 -12.46 -6.20
N ALA A 11 4.67 -12.27 -6.03
CA ALA A 11 5.59 -11.98 -7.13
C ALA A 11 5.58 -13.10 -8.19
N GLN A 12 5.58 -14.38 -7.77
CA GLN A 12 5.47 -15.52 -8.68
C GLN A 12 4.17 -15.53 -9.48
N ASN A 13 3.06 -15.10 -8.88
CA ASN A 13 1.79 -14.98 -9.59
C ASN A 13 1.79 -13.81 -10.57
N LEU A 14 2.30 -12.65 -10.16
CA LEU A 14 2.37 -11.45 -11.00
C LEU A 14 3.28 -11.65 -12.21
N ARG A 15 4.38 -12.40 -12.07
CA ARG A 15 5.31 -12.74 -13.15
C ARG A 15 4.67 -13.55 -14.28
N LYS A 16 3.49 -14.13 -14.08
CA LYS A 16 2.72 -14.82 -15.14
C LYS A 16 2.09 -13.84 -16.14
N SER A 17 2.04 -12.54 -15.83
CA SER A 17 1.46 -11.52 -16.70
C SER A 17 2.52 -10.90 -17.61
N GLU A 18 2.38 -11.09 -18.92
CA GLU A 18 3.24 -10.43 -19.91
C GLU A 18 3.18 -8.89 -19.80
N LYS A 19 2.02 -8.33 -19.43
CA LYS A 19 1.85 -6.89 -19.23
C LYS A 19 2.62 -6.37 -18.00
N VAL A 20 2.75 -7.16 -16.95
CA VAL A 20 3.60 -6.77 -15.80
C VAL A 20 5.06 -6.86 -16.21
N ASN A 21 5.46 -7.97 -16.82
CA ASN A 21 6.84 -8.19 -17.25
C ASN A 21 7.32 -7.18 -18.31
N SER A 22 6.41 -6.56 -19.08
CA SER A 22 6.79 -5.52 -20.05
C SER A 22 7.36 -4.24 -19.40
N PHE A 23 7.21 -4.08 -18.08
CA PHE A 23 7.78 -2.97 -17.32
C PHE A 23 9.11 -3.31 -16.61
N ASP A 24 9.54 -4.58 -16.67
CA ASP A 24 10.81 -5.03 -16.09
C ASP A 24 11.98 -4.16 -16.58
N SER A 25 12.93 -3.93 -15.69
CA SER A 25 14.20 -3.25 -15.99
C SER A 25 15.38 -4.19 -15.82
N LEU A 26 16.59 -3.71 -16.11
CA LEU A 26 17.81 -4.48 -15.88
C LEU A 26 18.10 -4.69 -14.39
N GLU A 27 17.58 -3.81 -13.52
CA GLU A 27 17.87 -3.77 -12.09
C GLU A 27 16.74 -4.38 -11.26
N GLU A 28 15.50 -4.17 -11.69
CA GLU A 28 14.30 -4.54 -10.93
C GLU A 28 13.26 -5.20 -11.81
N ARG A 29 12.63 -6.25 -11.26
CA ARG A 29 11.46 -6.89 -11.85
C ARG A 29 10.20 -6.22 -11.34
N GLU A 30 9.35 -5.80 -12.25
CA GLU A 30 8.09 -5.14 -11.93
C GLU A 30 7.21 -6.03 -11.05
N SER A 31 7.24 -7.35 -11.27
CA SER A 31 6.47 -8.30 -10.46
C SER A 31 6.87 -8.30 -8.97
N GLU A 32 8.13 -7.99 -8.66
CA GLU A 32 8.64 -7.95 -7.29
C GLU A 32 8.30 -6.60 -6.64
N THR A 33 8.53 -5.49 -7.35
CA THR A 33 8.10 -4.13 -6.94
C THR A 33 6.60 -4.09 -6.67
N LEU A 34 5.78 -4.51 -7.62
CA LEU A 34 4.32 -4.52 -7.48
C LEU A 34 3.85 -5.43 -6.35
N ALA A 35 4.52 -6.56 -6.10
CA ALA A 35 4.19 -7.44 -4.98
C ALA A 35 4.46 -6.76 -3.63
N HIS A 36 5.61 -6.09 -3.50
CA HIS A 36 5.94 -5.31 -2.31
C HIS A 36 4.92 -4.21 -2.07
N SER A 37 4.67 -3.37 -3.08
CA SER A 37 3.72 -2.26 -2.97
C SER A 37 2.31 -2.71 -2.58
N ILE A 38 1.81 -3.82 -3.15
CA ILE A 38 0.49 -4.38 -2.79
C ILE A 38 0.44 -4.80 -1.32
N LEU A 39 1.50 -5.42 -0.81
CA LEU A 39 1.55 -5.86 0.59
C LEU A 39 1.63 -4.68 1.56
N ASP A 40 2.40 -3.65 1.23
CA ASP A 40 2.49 -2.45 2.05
C ASP A 40 1.18 -1.66 2.03
N ILE A 41 0.52 -1.55 0.88
CA ILE A 41 -0.84 -0.98 0.77
C ILE A 41 -1.83 -1.80 1.61
N GLU A 42 -1.79 -3.13 1.56
CA GLU A 42 -2.66 -3.99 2.36
C GLU A 42 -2.48 -3.73 3.86
N GLU A 43 -1.24 -3.56 4.32
CA GLU A 43 -0.94 -3.30 5.73
C GLU A 43 -1.44 -1.92 6.17
N SER A 44 -1.19 -0.87 5.38
CA SER A 44 -1.74 0.47 5.65
C SER A 44 -3.27 0.47 5.65
N CYS A 45 -3.91 -0.24 4.72
CA CYS A 45 -5.36 -0.43 4.72
C CYS A 45 -5.87 -1.10 5.99
N LYS A 46 -5.17 -2.13 6.52
CA LYS A 46 -5.53 -2.76 7.79
C LYS A 46 -5.36 -1.80 8.96
N THR A 47 -4.29 -1.00 9.00
CA THR A 47 -4.10 0.02 10.03
C THR A 47 -5.23 1.05 10.01
N LEU A 48 -5.58 1.55 8.83
CA LEU A 48 -6.70 2.48 8.66
C LEU A 48 -8.02 1.87 9.13
N LEU A 49 -8.38 0.68 8.64
CA LEU A 49 -9.68 0.06 8.90
C LEU A 49 -9.82 -0.45 10.35
N ASN A 50 -8.78 -1.05 10.92
CA ASN A 50 -8.89 -1.71 12.23
C ASN A 50 -8.46 -0.80 13.39
N ASN A 51 -7.65 0.24 13.12
CA ASN A 51 -7.06 1.06 14.18
C ASN A 51 -7.47 2.53 14.11
N LEU A 52 -7.33 3.18 12.95
CA LEU A 52 -7.46 4.65 12.88
C LEU A 52 -8.91 5.10 12.67
N PHE A 53 -9.63 4.55 11.70
CA PHE A 53 -11.02 4.95 11.43
C PHE A 53 -11.97 4.66 12.60
N PRO A 54 -11.91 3.50 13.28
CA PRO A 54 -12.78 3.26 14.43
C PRO A 54 -12.56 4.25 15.58
N LYS A 55 -11.34 4.80 15.72
CA LYS A 55 -11.02 5.81 16.73
C LYS A 55 -11.67 7.17 16.47
N LEU A 56 -12.18 7.42 15.26
CA LEU A 56 -12.93 8.64 14.93
C LEU A 56 -14.42 8.57 15.30
N GLU A 57 -14.95 7.37 15.58
CA GLU A 57 -16.39 7.18 15.86
C GLU A 57 -16.88 7.76 17.20
N PRO A 58 -16.10 7.78 18.30
CA PRO A 58 -16.57 8.32 19.56
C PRO A 58 -16.92 9.81 19.47
N THR A 59 -18.08 10.20 19.99
CA THR A 59 -18.53 11.61 20.06
C THR A 59 -17.86 12.42 21.18
N THR A 60 -16.91 11.81 21.90
CA THR A 60 -16.24 12.36 23.08
C THR A 60 -14.84 12.87 22.82
N LEU A 61 -14.34 12.79 21.58
CA LEU A 61 -13.00 13.24 21.23
C LEU A 61 -12.87 14.76 21.40
N SER A 62 -11.75 15.18 21.97
CA SER A 62 -11.32 16.57 21.95
C SER A 62 -10.84 16.98 20.55
N GLN A 63 -10.76 18.29 20.32
CA GLN A 63 -10.24 18.83 19.06
C GLN A 63 -8.81 18.37 18.77
N ASP A 64 -7.96 18.30 19.79
CA ASP A 64 -6.56 17.90 19.63
C ASP A 64 -6.44 16.42 19.27
N GLU A 65 -7.21 15.54 19.92
CA GLU A 65 -7.27 14.11 19.57
C GLU A 65 -7.77 13.89 18.14
N ILE A 66 -8.74 14.68 17.68
CA ILE A 66 -9.21 14.64 16.28
C ILE A 66 -8.09 15.04 15.33
N ASN A 67 -7.36 16.13 15.62
CA ASN A 67 -6.28 16.60 14.77
C ASN A 67 -5.13 15.58 14.68
N GLU A 68 -4.75 14.97 15.79
CA GLU A 68 -3.74 13.91 15.83
C GLU A 68 -4.17 12.70 15.01
N LEU A 69 -5.41 12.22 15.18
CA LEU A 69 -5.93 11.09 14.40
C LEU A 69 -5.98 11.39 12.90
N LEU A 70 -6.37 12.60 12.51
CA LEU A 70 -6.39 13.01 11.10
C LEU A 70 -4.96 13.08 10.52
N PHE A 71 -3.98 13.50 11.31
CA PHE A 71 -2.58 13.49 10.89
C PHE A 71 -2.08 12.04 10.68
N ASP A 72 -2.35 11.14 11.62
CA ASP A 72 -1.97 9.72 11.51
C ASP A 72 -2.62 9.05 10.29
N ILE A 73 -3.90 9.32 10.04
CA ILE A 73 -4.61 8.86 8.83
C ILE A 73 -3.95 9.41 7.58
N GLY A 74 -3.58 10.70 7.59
CA GLY A 74 -2.88 11.34 6.50
C GLY A 74 -1.55 10.67 6.17
N GLU A 75 -0.79 10.27 7.18
CA GLU A 75 0.49 9.58 6.98
C GLU A 75 0.33 8.18 6.37
N GLU A 76 -0.67 7.40 6.79
CA GLU A 76 -0.97 6.12 6.15
C GLU A 76 -1.45 6.29 4.71
N LEU A 77 -2.28 7.31 4.42
CA LEU A 77 -2.70 7.64 3.06
C LEU A 77 -1.52 8.09 2.18
N ARG A 78 -0.58 8.87 2.74
CA ARG A 78 0.66 9.27 2.07
C ARG A 78 1.52 8.05 1.75
N HIS A 79 1.61 7.09 2.67
CA HIS A 79 2.34 5.84 2.47
C HIS A 79 1.72 4.99 1.36
N ILE A 80 0.38 4.85 1.36
CA ILE A 80 -0.36 4.20 0.27
C ILE A 80 -0.10 4.91 -1.06
N LEU A 81 -0.15 6.24 -1.10
CA LEU A 81 0.11 7.01 -2.32
C LEU A 81 1.54 6.79 -2.84
N TYR A 82 2.53 6.71 -1.96
CA TYR A 82 3.90 6.35 -2.34
C TYR A 82 3.93 4.98 -3.04
N HIS A 83 3.33 3.96 -2.43
CA HIS A 83 3.30 2.59 -2.97
C HIS A 83 2.41 2.42 -4.20
N ILE A 84 1.41 3.27 -4.41
CA ILE A 84 0.67 3.34 -5.68
C ILE A 84 1.57 3.87 -6.80
N ASN A 85 2.44 4.83 -6.48
CA ASN A 85 3.30 5.51 -7.45
C ASN A 85 4.60 4.76 -7.75
N ASP A 86 4.96 3.77 -6.93
CA ASP A 86 6.22 3.03 -7.05
C ASP A 86 6.22 2.07 -8.27
N PRO A 87 5.20 1.20 -8.50
CA PRO A 87 5.15 0.34 -9.69
C PRO A 87 4.79 1.13 -10.95
N LYS A 88 5.49 0.86 -12.05
CA LYS A 88 5.18 1.41 -13.38
C LYS A 88 3.84 0.90 -13.92
N PHE A 89 3.40 -0.28 -13.49
CA PHE A 89 2.12 -0.85 -13.90
C PHE A 89 0.94 0.09 -13.60
N TYR A 90 1.05 0.91 -12.55
CA TYR A 90 0.04 1.88 -12.14
C TYR A 90 0.31 3.31 -12.61
N ASP A 91 1.25 3.54 -13.54
CA ASP A 91 1.55 4.88 -14.06
C ASP A 91 0.30 5.58 -14.64
N TYR A 92 -0.68 4.82 -15.12
CA TYR A 92 -1.96 5.35 -15.61
C TYR A 92 -2.82 6.04 -14.53
N LEU A 93 -2.50 5.89 -13.24
CA LEU A 93 -3.17 6.59 -12.13
C LEU A 93 -2.60 7.99 -11.88
N LYS A 94 -1.50 8.37 -12.52
CA LYS A 94 -0.79 9.65 -12.31
C LYS A 94 -1.29 10.77 -13.24
N GLU A 95 -2.33 10.50 -14.03
CA GLU A 95 -2.92 11.42 -15.02
C GLU A 95 -3.85 12.47 -14.41
#